data_AF-A0A950CZE7-F1
#
_entry.id   AF-A0A950CZE7-F1
#
_cell.length_a   1.000
_cell.length_b   1.000
_cell.length_c   1.000
_cell.angle_alpha   90.00
_cell.angle_beta   90.00
_cell.angle_gamma   90.00
#
_symmetry.space_group_name_H-M   'P 1'
#
loop_
_entity.id
_entity.type
_entity.pdbx_description
1 polymer ?
#
loop_
_entity_poly.entity_id
_entity_poly.type
_entity_poly.pdbx_seq_one_letter_code
_entity_poly.pdbx_strand_id
1 'polypeptide(L)'
;MIARNRGRMVKGMVFVLAALGVLGSQPAWSQSLLGGRLGTKKAAQEPAPPASSNPADGPRFELTAVPVNPIDPIAIVNGEVISRQQLADECVARRGEEILETLIARKLIEQALKARKLEV
;
A
#
# COMPACT_ATOMS: atom_id res chain seq x y z
N MET A 1 -11.68 -24.41 43.30
CA MET A 1 -11.56 -22.95 43.49
C MET A 1 -10.47 -22.68 44.52
N ILE A 2 -9.28 -22.21 44.10
CA ILE A 2 -8.20 -21.73 44.97
C ILE A 2 -7.41 -20.64 44.22
N ALA A 3 -7.01 -19.63 44.99
CA ALA A 3 -6.49 -18.29 44.72
C ALA A 3 -5.57 -18.10 43.47
N ARG A 4 -5.76 -17.09 42.62
CA ARG A 4 -5.63 -15.61 42.80
C ARG A 4 -4.17 -15.12 42.76
N ASN A 5 -3.79 -14.61 41.58
CA ASN A 5 -2.81 -13.55 41.26
C ASN A 5 -1.87 -13.06 42.37
N ARG A 6 -0.57 -12.98 42.05
CA ARG A 6 0.28 -11.77 42.19
C ARG A 6 1.68 -11.99 41.60
N GLY A 7 2.03 -11.18 40.60
CA GLY A 7 3.37 -11.16 39.99
C GLY A 7 3.58 -9.94 39.10
N ARG A 8 3.12 -8.76 39.56
CA ARG A 8 3.34 -7.46 38.92
C ARG A 8 4.55 -6.81 39.59
N MET A 9 5.76 -7.14 39.14
CA MET A 9 7.02 -6.40 39.31
C MET A 9 7.91 -6.91 38.16
N VAL A 10 8.40 -6.09 37.23
CA VAL A 10 9.49 -5.14 37.44
C VAL A 10 9.31 -3.96 36.46
N LYS A 11 9.06 -2.76 37.01
CA LYS A 11 9.33 -1.48 36.35
C LYS A 11 10.72 -1.03 36.82
N GLY A 12 11.66 -0.89 35.90
CA GLY A 12 12.93 -0.16 36.05
C GLY A 12 13.40 0.17 34.64
N MET A 13 13.10 1.32 34.06
CA MET A 13 13.64 2.65 34.39
C MET A 13 15.17 2.66 34.35
N VAL A 14 15.74 2.77 33.15
CA VAL A 14 17.04 3.44 32.91
C VAL A 14 16.95 4.19 31.57
N PHE A 15 16.59 5.48 31.65
CA PHE A 15 16.95 6.48 30.65
C PHE A 15 18.35 6.98 31.03
N VAL A 16 19.37 6.82 30.17
CA VAL A 16 20.62 7.58 30.27
C VAL A 16 20.92 8.23 28.92
N LEU A 17 20.74 9.55 28.91
CA LEU A 17 21.26 10.52 27.95
C LEU A 17 22.79 10.64 28.13
N ALA A 18 23.54 10.48 27.04
CA ALA A 18 24.93 10.96 26.96
C ALA A 18 25.08 11.81 25.68
N ALA A 19 25.21 13.12 25.89
CA ALA A 19 25.52 14.10 24.88
C ALA A 19 26.99 14.55 25.01
N LEU A 20 27.56 14.97 23.87
CA LEU A 20 28.72 15.86 23.66
C LEU A 20 30.16 15.29 23.70
N GLY A 21 30.77 15.32 22.51
CA GLY A 21 32.21 15.36 22.27
C GLY A 21 32.51 15.78 20.83
N VAL A 22 32.84 17.06 20.63
CA VAL A 22 33.25 17.70 19.35
C VAL A 22 34.72 17.38 19.07
N LEU A 23 35.12 17.20 17.80
CA LEU A 23 36.21 17.90 17.08
C LEU A 23 36.91 17.00 16.03
N GLY A 24 36.93 17.45 14.76
CA GLY A 24 38.01 17.11 13.83
C GLY A 24 37.61 16.51 12.47
N SER A 25 37.50 17.37 11.44
CA SER A 25 38.07 17.21 10.08
C SER A 25 37.15 17.78 9.00
N GLN A 26 37.44 19.01 8.59
CA GLN A 26 36.89 19.64 7.39
C GLN A 26 37.58 19.10 6.14
N PRO A 27 36.86 18.81 5.04
CA PRO A 27 37.46 18.74 3.72
C PRO A 27 37.47 20.12 3.05
N ALA A 28 38.70 20.55 2.76
CA ALA A 28 39.17 21.17 1.52
C ALA A 28 38.44 22.41 0.95
N TRP A 29 39.14 23.54 1.08
CA TRP A 29 39.30 24.64 0.12
C TRP A 29 39.29 24.15 -1.36
N SER A 30 38.86 24.94 -2.36
CA SER A 30 39.30 26.32 -2.60
C SER A 30 38.44 27.08 -3.64
N GLN A 31 38.39 28.40 -3.41
CA GLN A 31 38.55 29.52 -4.36
C GLN A 31 37.64 29.68 -5.59
N SER A 32 36.79 30.71 -5.52
CA SER A 32 36.93 31.91 -6.37
C SER A 32 36.12 33.05 -5.74
N LEU A 33 36.74 33.87 -4.88
CA LEU A 33 37.30 35.19 -5.19
C LEU A 33 36.33 36.18 -5.86
N LEU A 34 35.79 37.06 -5.00
CA LEU A 34 35.69 38.51 -5.15
C LEU A 34 35.62 39.06 -6.59
N GLY A 35 34.41 39.40 -7.02
CA GLY A 35 34.17 40.26 -8.17
C GLY A 35 32.80 40.94 -8.10
N GLY A 36 32.80 42.24 -7.79
CA GLY A 36 31.76 43.15 -8.28
C GLY A 36 30.47 43.26 -7.48
N ARG A 37 30.43 44.32 -6.67
CA ARG A 37 29.23 45.05 -6.24
C ARG A 37 28.27 45.37 -7.42
N LEU A 38 27.00 45.54 -7.04
CA LEU A 38 25.86 46.19 -7.73
C LEU A 38 24.91 45.26 -8.51
N GLY A 39 23.80 44.93 -7.86
CA GLY A 39 22.62 44.39 -8.52
C GLY A 39 21.66 43.78 -7.51
N THR A 40 20.69 44.56 -7.06
CA THR A 40 19.49 44.09 -6.37
C THR A 40 18.72 43.14 -7.29
N LYS A 41 19.06 41.84 -7.26
CA LYS A 41 18.20 40.80 -7.81
C LYS A 41 17.41 40.18 -6.67
N LYS A 42 16.24 40.82 -6.47
CA LYS A 42 14.99 40.26 -5.96
C LYS A 42 15.02 38.72 -5.98
N ALA A 43 14.86 38.12 -4.80
CA ALA A 43 14.59 36.70 -4.66
C ALA A 43 13.52 36.31 -5.68
N ALA A 44 13.94 35.56 -6.70
CA ALA A 44 13.02 34.92 -7.60
C ALA A 44 12.29 33.90 -6.75
N GLN A 45 11.07 34.26 -6.37
CA GLN A 45 10.04 33.33 -5.98
C GLN A 45 10.00 32.27 -7.08
N GLU A 46 10.48 31.07 -6.76
CA GLU A 46 10.22 29.90 -7.58
C GLU A 46 8.69 29.82 -7.71
N PRO A 47 8.14 29.85 -8.94
CA PRO A 47 6.70 29.76 -9.10
C PRO A 47 6.28 28.45 -8.45
N ALA A 48 5.35 28.54 -7.50
CA ALA A 48 4.72 27.37 -6.93
C ALA A 48 4.30 26.45 -8.08
N PRO A 49 4.52 25.11 -7.98
CA PRO A 49 3.99 24.19 -8.98
C PRO A 49 2.50 24.53 -9.15
N PRO A 50 1.99 24.65 -10.40
CA PRO A 50 0.57 24.91 -10.60
C PRO A 50 -0.19 23.89 -9.77
N ALA A 51 -1.05 24.40 -8.90
CA ALA A 51 -1.94 23.60 -8.08
C ALA A 51 -2.47 22.47 -8.94
N SER A 52 -2.23 21.22 -8.52
CA SER A 52 -2.82 20.07 -9.20
C SER A 52 -4.31 20.32 -9.27
N SER A 53 -4.83 20.56 -10.47
CA SER A 53 -6.26 20.44 -10.70
C SER A 53 -6.64 19.08 -10.15
N ASN A 54 -7.60 19.05 -9.21
CA ASN A 54 -8.12 17.80 -8.70
C ASN A 54 -8.46 16.92 -9.91
N PRO A 55 -7.97 15.68 -10.02
CA PRO A 55 -8.26 14.80 -11.16
C PRO A 55 -9.73 14.30 -11.18
N ALA A 56 -10.66 15.08 -10.62
CA ALA A 56 -12.04 14.71 -10.36
C ALA A 56 -13.03 15.02 -11.52
N ASP A 57 -12.56 15.65 -12.60
CA ASP A 57 -13.42 16.13 -13.69
C ASP A 57 -13.46 15.19 -14.92
N GLY A 58 -12.94 13.97 -14.80
CA GLY A 58 -13.14 12.91 -15.79
C GLY A 58 -14.55 12.31 -15.70
N PRO A 59 -15.09 11.75 -16.80
CA PRO A 59 -16.34 10.99 -16.75
C PRO A 59 -16.23 9.89 -15.69
N ARG A 60 -17.08 9.97 -14.66
CA ARG A 60 -17.18 8.94 -13.62
C ARG A 60 -17.87 7.73 -14.24
N PHE A 61 -17.12 6.67 -14.49
CA PHE A 61 -17.69 5.39 -14.89
C PHE A 61 -18.38 4.76 -13.68
N GLU A 62 -19.71 4.70 -13.70
CA GLU A 62 -20.47 3.93 -12.72
C GLU A 62 -20.38 2.44 -13.08
N LEU A 63 -19.80 1.66 -12.17
CA LEU A 63 -19.68 0.21 -12.32
C LEU A 63 -21.07 -0.42 -12.16
N THR A 64 -21.80 -0.59 -13.26
CA THR A 64 -23.05 -1.35 -13.28
C THR A 64 -22.73 -2.84 -13.44
N ALA A 65 -23.12 -3.66 -12.46
CA ALA A 65 -22.99 -5.10 -12.55
C ALA A 65 -24.01 -5.66 -13.56
N VAL A 66 -23.53 -6.17 -14.69
CA VAL A 66 -24.37 -6.87 -15.66
C VAL A 66 -24.66 -8.28 -15.13
N PRO A 67 -25.93 -8.71 -15.03
CA PRO A 67 -26.26 -10.08 -14.66
C PRO A 67 -25.77 -11.03 -15.76
N VAL A 68 -24.88 -11.95 -15.40
CA VAL A 68 -24.37 -13.00 -16.30
C VAL A 68 -25.18 -14.28 -16.10
N ASN A 69 -25.60 -14.93 -17.18
CA ASN A 69 -26.32 -16.20 -17.13
C ASN A 69 -25.32 -17.37 -17.25
N PRO A 70 -25.44 -18.45 -16.45
CA PRO A 70 -24.54 -19.60 -16.52
C PRO A 70 -24.50 -20.30 -17.89
N ILE A 71 -25.60 -20.24 -18.64
CA ILE A 71 -25.73 -20.90 -19.95
C ILE A 71 -25.17 -20.02 -21.08
N ASP A 72 -24.79 -18.77 -20.78
CA ASP A 72 -24.28 -17.86 -21.80
C ASP A 72 -23.09 -18.47 -22.54
N PRO A 73 -23.13 -18.49 -23.89
CA PRO A 73 -22.02 -18.97 -24.71
C PRO A 73 -20.82 -18.05 -24.50
N ILE A 74 -19.68 -18.63 -24.12
CA ILE A 74 -18.42 -17.89 -23.98
C ILE A 74 -17.51 -18.05 -25.19
N ALA A 75 -17.66 -19.16 -25.91
CA ALA A 75 -16.87 -19.50 -27.09
C ALA A 75 -17.61 -20.54 -27.93
N ILE A 76 -17.28 -20.60 -29.22
CA ILE A 76 -17.72 -21.65 -30.14
C ILE A 76 -16.48 -22.22 -30.81
N VAL A 77 -16.27 -23.53 -30.69
CA VAL A 77 -15.12 -24.24 -31.28
C VAL A 77 -15.66 -25.39 -32.11
N ASN A 78 -15.37 -25.41 -33.41
CA ASN A 78 -15.84 -26.45 -34.33
C ASN A 78 -17.37 -26.66 -34.33
N GLY A 79 -18.15 -25.59 -34.08
CA GLY A 79 -19.60 -25.67 -33.99
C GLY A 79 -20.14 -26.13 -32.62
N GLU A 80 -19.27 -26.48 -31.68
CA GLU A 80 -19.64 -26.76 -30.30
C GLU A 80 -19.59 -25.48 -29.46
N VAL A 81 -20.67 -25.19 -28.75
CA VAL A 81 -20.78 -24.04 -27.84
C VAL A 81 -20.21 -24.42 -26.49
N ILE A 82 -19.21 -23.66 -26.03
CA ILE A 82 -18.72 -23.75 -24.65
C ILE A 82 -19.48 -22.71 -23.83
N SER A 83 -20.24 -23.17 -22.84
CA SER A 83 -20.98 -22.30 -21.93
C SER A 83 -20.11 -21.80 -20.79
N ARG A 84 -20.50 -20.69 -20.17
CA ARG A 84 -19.83 -20.16 -18.98
C ARG A 84 -19.78 -21.19 -17.85
N GLN A 85 -20.88 -21.92 -17.64
CA GLN A 85 -20.97 -22.97 -16.63
C GLN A 85 -19.99 -24.11 -16.91
N GLN A 86 -19.94 -24.61 -18.14
CA GLN A 86 -19.01 -25.68 -18.51
C GLN A 86 -17.55 -25.29 -18.25
N LEU A 87 -17.17 -24.05 -18.60
CA LEU A 87 -15.83 -23.54 -18.29
C LEU A 87 -15.60 -23.45 -16.78
N ALA A 88 -16.58 -22.97 -16.01
CA ALA A 88 -16.46 -22.84 -14.57
C ALA A 88 -16.26 -24.23 -13.91
N ASP A 89 -17.04 -25.22 -14.32
CA ASP A 89 -16.96 -26.59 -13.80
C ASP A 89 -15.59 -27.22 -14.10
N GLU A 90 -15.08 -27.08 -15.32
CA GLU A 90 -13.73 -27.54 -15.70
C GLU A 90 -12.62 -26.84 -14.89
N CYS A 91 -12.74 -25.53 -14.66
CA CYS A 91 -11.79 -24.78 -13.84
C CYS A 91 -11.77 -25.28 -12.39
N VAL A 92 -12.95 -25.53 -11.80
CA VAL A 92 -13.07 -26.08 -10.46
C VAL A 92 -12.51 -27.50 -10.40
N ALA A 93 -12.81 -28.34 -11.38
CA ALA A 93 -12.32 -29.71 -11.43
C ALA A 93 -10.78 -29.78 -11.49
N ARG A 94 -10.12 -28.84 -12.19
CA ARG A 94 -8.65 -28.85 -12.36
C ARG A 94 -7.88 -28.14 -11.26
N ARG A 95 -8.42 -27.04 -10.72
CA ARG A 95 -7.69 -26.11 -9.82
C ARG A 95 -8.51 -25.62 -8.63
N GLY A 96 -9.74 -26.11 -8.45
CA GLY A 96 -10.65 -25.63 -7.41
C GLY A 96 -10.08 -25.76 -6.00
N GLU A 97 -9.40 -26.86 -5.69
CA GLU A 97 -8.80 -27.10 -4.37
C GLU A 97 -7.72 -26.07 -4.02
N GLU A 98 -6.71 -25.91 -4.88
CA GLU A 98 -5.59 -24.96 -4.70
C GLU A 98 -6.08 -23.50 -4.58
N ILE A 99 -7.01 -23.11 -5.45
CA ILE A 99 -7.61 -21.77 -5.43
C ILE A 99 -8.42 -21.58 -4.13
N LEU A 100 -9.21 -22.57 -3.74
CA LEU A 100 -10.06 -22.49 -2.54
C LEU A 100 -9.23 -22.38 -1.27
N GLU A 101 -8.16 -23.16 -1.13
CA GLU A 101 -7.25 -23.09 0.00
C GLU A 101 -6.64 -21.68 0.12
N THR A 102 -6.16 -21.13 -1.00
CA THR A 102 -5.61 -19.78 -1.06
C THR A 102 -6.63 -18.72 -0.64
N LEU A 103 -7.87 -18.84 -1.13
CA LEU A 103 -8.96 -17.93 -0.79
C LEU A 103 -9.32 -18.01 0.70
N ILE A 104 -9.37 -19.21 1.27
CA ILE A 104 -9.64 -19.41 2.70
C ILE A 104 -8.54 -18.76 3.53
N ALA A 105 -7.27 -19.04 3.22
CA ALA A 105 -6.13 -18.47 3.95
C ALA A 105 -6.18 -16.93 3.94
N ARG A 106 -6.40 -16.34 2.76
CA ARG A 106 -6.55 -14.88 2.63
C ARG A 106 -7.70 -14.36 3.47
N LYS A 107 -8.87 -15.01 3.45
CA LYS A 107 -10.05 -14.57 4.22
C LYS A 107 -9.82 -14.66 5.72
N LEU A 108 -9.13 -15.68 6.21
CA LEU A 108 -8.78 -15.80 7.62
C LEU A 108 -7.85 -14.67 8.08
N ILE A 109 -6.85 -14.32 7.26
CA ILE A 109 -5.95 -13.20 7.53
C ILE A 109 -6.71 -11.87 7.57
N GLU A 110 -7.55 -11.61 6.55
CA GLU A 110 -8.40 -10.42 6.48
C GLU A 110 -9.31 -10.31 7.73
N GLN A 111 -9.91 -11.41 8.16
CA GLN A 111 -10.74 -11.47 9.38
C GLN A 111 -9.93 -11.18 10.65
N ALA A 112 -8.73 -11.75 10.78
CA ALA A 112 -7.85 -11.55 11.93
C ALA A 112 -7.35 -10.10 12.04
N LEU A 113 -6.99 -9.47 10.91
CA LEU A 113 -6.58 -8.06 10.86
C LEU A 113 -7.74 -7.13 11.22
N LYS A 114 -8.93 -7.39 10.65
CA LYS A 114 -10.15 -6.64 11.00
C LYS A 114 -10.50 -6.75 12.48
N ALA A 115 -10.37 -7.93 13.08
CA ALA A 115 -10.59 -8.13 14.51
C ALA A 115 -9.61 -7.31 15.38
N ARG A 116 -8.39 -7.08 14.88
CA ARG A 116 -7.35 -6.27 15.54
C ARG A 116 -7.39 -4.79 15.15
N LYS A 117 -8.31 -4.37 14.28
CA LYS A 117 -8.40 -3.01 13.71
C LYS A 117 -7.10 -2.56 13.03
N LEU A 118 -6.43 -3.51 12.38
CA LEU A 118 -5.26 -3.25 11.54
C LEU A 118 -5.71 -3.23 10.07
N GLU A 119 -5.12 -2.36 9.27
CA GLU A 119 -5.39 -2.28 7.83
C GLU A 119 -4.63 -3.39 7.07
N VAL A 120 -5.18 -3.78 5.92
CA VAL A 120 -4.63 -4.81 5.02
C VAL A 120 -3.68 -4.16 4.01
#